data_AF-A0A2W6BUX1-F1
#
_entry.id   AF-A0A2W6BUX1-F1
#
_cell.length_a   1.000
_cell.length_b   1.000
_cell.length_c   1.000
_cell.angle_alpha   90.00
_cell.angle_beta   90.00
_cell.angle_gamma   90.00
#
_symmetry.space_group_name_H-M   'P 1'
#
loop_
_entity.id
_entity.type
_entity.pdbx_description
1 polymer ?
#
loop_
_entity_poly.entity_id
_entity_poly.type
_entity_poly.pdbx_seq_one_letter_code
_entity_poly.pdbx_strand_id
1 'polypeptide(L)' 'MAWLAGYCGWLLQIVKRNDELKGFKLLPRRWVVERTFGWLGRYRRLNKDYEQLTSSSEAMVYLGMIRLMLRRLNP' A
#
# COMPACT_ATOMS: atom_id res chain seq x y z
N MET A 1 0.10 16.85 -14.23
CA MET A 1 -1.04 15.91 -14.27
C MET A 1 -1.19 15.21 -15.62
N ALA A 2 -0.90 15.86 -16.76
CA ALA A 2 -1.01 15.26 -18.09
C ALA A 2 -0.22 13.95 -18.28
N TRP A 3 0.93 13.81 -17.60
CA TRP A 3 1.77 12.61 -17.71
C TRP A 3 1.06 11.32 -17.24
N LEU A 4 0.21 11.39 -16.21
CA LEU A 4 -0.46 10.20 -15.66
C LEU A 4 -1.58 9.70 -16.61
N ALA A 5 -2.29 10.65 -17.22
CA ALA A 5 -3.29 10.34 -18.24
C ALA A 5 -2.64 9.69 -19.48
N GLY A 6 -1.47 10.16 -19.90
CA GLY A 6 -0.74 9.59 -21.03
C GLY A 6 -0.14 8.20 -20.77
N TYR A 7 0.24 7.89 -19.52
CA TYR A 7 0.87 6.62 -19.19
C TYR A 7 -0.13 5.49 -18.90
N CYS A 8 -1.17 5.78 -18.13
CA CYS A 8 -2.11 4.75 -17.63
C CYS A 8 -3.59 5.12 -17.76
N GLY A 9 -3.93 6.26 -18.38
CA GLY A 9 -5.32 6.67 -18.58
C GLY A 9 -6.06 7.02 -17.29
N TRP A 10 -5.33 7.32 -16.21
CA TRP A 10 -5.93 7.55 -14.89
C TRP A 10 -6.06 9.03 -14.57
N LEU A 11 -7.17 9.38 -13.89
CA LEU A 11 -7.39 10.71 -13.35
C LEU A 11 -6.86 10.79 -11.92
N LEU A 12 -5.83 11.61 -11.70
CA LEU A 12 -5.25 11.82 -10.38
C LEU A 12 -6.02 12.89 -9.61
N GLN A 13 -6.66 12.50 -8.52
CA GLN A 13 -7.25 13.42 -7.55
C GLN A 13 -6.35 13.50 -6.30
N ILE A 14 -5.82 14.69 -6.02
CA ILE A 14 -5.01 14.92 -4.81
C ILE A 14 -5.97 15.31 -3.68
N VAL A 15 -6.08 14.45 -2.68
CA VAL A 15 -6.85 14.73 -1.46
C VAL A 15 -5.87 15.21 -0.38
N LYS A 16 -5.90 16.51 -0.07
CA LYS A 16 -5.11 17.07 1.03
C LYS A 16 -5.79 16.82 2.38
N ARG A 17 -4.98 16.62 3.42
CA ARG A 17 -5.45 16.68 4.80
C ARG A 17 -5.86 18.14 5.11
N ASN A 18 -6.96 18.31 5.84
CA ASN A 18 -7.32 19.61 6.42
C ASN A 18 -6.74 19.70 7.83
N ASP A 19 -5.80 20.62 8.06
CA ASP A 19 -5.07 20.77 9.32
C ASP A 19 -5.82 21.59 10.38
N GLU A 20 -6.87 22.32 9.99
CA GLU A 20 -7.73 23.10 10.91
C GLU A 20 -8.70 22.20 11.69
N LEU A 21 -9.02 21.03 11.15
CA LEU A 21 -9.90 20.05 11.77
C LEU A 21 -9.12 19.19 12.78
N LYS A 22 -9.51 19.28 14.06
CA LYS A 22 -8.97 18.42 15.12
C LYS A 22 -9.62 17.03 15.08
N GLY A 23 -8.81 15.98 15.32
CA GLY A 23 -9.27 14.59 15.41
C GLY A 23 -9.13 13.77 14.12
N PHE A 24 -9.67 12.54 14.14
CA PHE A 24 -9.62 11.64 12.99
C PHE A 24 -10.74 11.96 11.99
N LYS A 25 -10.37 12.33 10.76
CA LYS A 25 -11.30 12.46 9.63
C LYS A 25 -11.03 11.36 8.61
N LEU A 26 -12.08 10.64 8.24
CA LEU A 26 -12.02 9.63 7.19
C LEU A 26 -11.75 10.32 5.85
N LEU A 27 -10.61 10.02 5.24
CA LEU A 27 -10.30 10.43 3.87
C LEU A 27 -10.77 9.35 2.88
N PRO A 28 -11.34 9.74 1.72
CA PRO A 28 -11.73 8.79 0.68
C PRO A 28 -10.58 7.83 0.32
N ARG A 29 -10.89 6.52 0.30
CA ARG A 29 -9.96 5.42 -0.06
C ARG A 29 -8.67 5.27 0.77
N ARG A 30 -8.44 6.10 1.79
CA ARG A 30 -7.27 6.01 2.68
C ARG A 30 -7.13 4.64 3.34
N TRP A 31 -8.26 4.03 3.71
CA TRP A 31 -8.29 2.70 4.30
C TRP A 31 -7.67 1.63 3.39
N VAL A 32 -7.69 1.80 2.06
CA VAL A 32 -7.11 0.81 1.11
C VAL A 32 -5.60 0.73 1.30
N VAL A 33 -4.95 1.89 1.45
CA VAL A 33 -3.51 2.01 1.70
C VAL A 33 -3.17 1.48 3.08
N GLU A 34 -3.88 1.94 4.11
CA GLU A 34 -3.66 1.50 5.49
C GLU A 34 -3.87 -0.02 5.66
N ARG A 35 -4.88 -0.57 4.99
CA ARG A 35 -5.15 -2.02 4.99
C ARG A 35 -3.99 -2.80 4.34
N THR A 36 -3.42 -2.28 3.26
CA THR A 36 -2.26 -2.89 2.59
C THR A 36 -1.08 -2.95 3.54
N PHE A 37 -0.77 -1.86 4.24
CA PHE A 37 0.27 -1.85 5.28
C PHE A 37 -0.08 -2.77 6.45
N GLY A 38 -1.35 -2.86 6.84
CA GLY A 38 -1.80 -3.82 7.86
C GLY A 38 -1.55 -5.29 7.46
N TRP A 39 -1.67 -5.62 6.18
CA TRP A 39 -1.33 -6.96 5.69
C TRP A 39 0.18 -7.20 5.66
N LEU A 40 0.97 -6.22 5.18
CA LEU A 40 2.43 -6.32 5.16
C LEU A 40 3.00 -6.43 6.59
N GLY A 41 2.49 -5.65 7.53
CA GLY A 41 2.90 -5.72 8.95
C GLY A 41 2.56 -7.04 9.63
N ARG A 42 1.54 -7.77 9.15
CA ARG A 42 1.25 -9.14 9.62
C ARG A 42 2.20 -10.19 9.05
N TYR A 43 2.91 -9.89 7.98
CA TYR A 43 3.92 -10.79 7.43
C TYR A 43 5.23 -10.56 8.18
N ARG A 44 5.47 -11.39 9.23
CA ARG A 44 6.58 -11.28 10.20
C ARG A 44 7.94 -10.91 9.59
N ARG A 45 8.23 -11.42 8.39
CA ARG A 45 9.51 -11.20 7.70
C ARG A 45 9.72 -9.75 7.25
N LEU A 46 8.64 -8.98 7.05
CA LEU A 46 8.68 -7.55 6.72
C LEU A 46 8.64 -6.65 7.97
N ASN A 47 8.68 -7.20 9.18
CA ASN A 47 8.62 -6.39 10.41
C ASN A 47 9.92 -5.59 10.66
N LYS A 48 11.02 -6.00 10.03
CA LYS A 48 12.29 -5.27 9.98
C LYS A 48 12.87 -5.45 8.58
N ASP A 49 13.66 -4.49 8.14
CA ASP A 49 14.45 -4.62 6.93
C ASP A 49 15.65 -5.50 7.25
N TYR A 50 15.64 -6.73 6.71
CA TYR A 50 16.70 -7.71 6.93
C TYR A 50 17.60 -7.86 5.71
N GLU A 51 17.13 -7.34 4.58
CA GLU A 51 17.73 -7.51 3.28
C GLU A 51 18.79 -6.41 3.05
N GLN A 52 19.94 -6.79 2.49
CA GLN A 52 21.00 -5.83 2.18
C GLN A 52 20.72 -5.05 0.89
N LEU A 53 19.99 -5.66 -0.04
CA LEU A 53 19.71 -5.11 -1.36
C LEU A 53 18.24 -4.75 -1.47
N THR A 54 17.96 -3.59 -2.07
CA THR A 54 16.59 -3.11 -2.31
C THR A 54 15.78 -4.06 -3.18
N SER A 55 16.42 -4.73 -4.15
CA SER A 55 15.78 -5.75 -4.98
C SER A 55 15.27 -6.95 -4.16
N SER A 56 16.02 -7.33 -3.12
CA SER A 56 15.62 -8.40 -2.22
C SER A 56 14.46 -7.95 -1.32
N SER A 57 14.52 -6.73 -0.77
CA SER A 57 13.42 -6.16 0.02
C SER A 57 12.13 -6.07 -0.81
N GLU A 58 12.24 -5.65 -2.07
CA GLU A 58 11.11 -5.59 -3.01
C GLU A 58 10.49 -6.99 -3.25
N ALA A 59 11.34 -8.00 -3.50
CA ALA A 59 10.90 -9.39 -3.65
C ALA A 59 10.11 -9.89 -2.42
N MET A 60 10.52 -9.51 -1.21
CA MET A 60 9.80 -9.88 0.01
C MET A 60 8.41 -9.24 0.11
N VAL A 61 8.24 -8.01 -0.37
CA VAL A 61 6.92 -7.35 -0.45
C VAL A 61 6.01 -8.10 -1.41
N TYR A 62 6.50 -8.48 -2.60
CA TYR A 62 5.74 -9.30 -3.55
C TYR A 62 5.34 -10.64 -2.95
N LEU A 63 6.27 -11.36 -2.31
CA LEU A 63 6.00 -12.64 -1.65
C LEU A 63 4.94 -12.50 -0.54
N GLY A 64 4.97 -11.42 0.24
CA GLY A 64 3.95 -11.11 1.23
C GLY A 64 2.55 -10.98 0.61
N MET A 65 2.44 -10.29 -0.51
CA MET A 65 1.17 -10.10 -1.23
C MET A 65 0.70 -11.38 -1.94
N ILE A 66 1.60 -12.14 -2.58
CA ILE A 66 1.27 -13.43 -3.20
C ILE A 66 0.69 -14.38 -2.15
N ARG A 67 1.34 -14.50 -0.98
CA ARG A 67 0.84 -15.33 0.12
C ARG A 67 -0.55 -14.91 0.58
N LEU A 68 -0.82 -13.61 0.66
CA LEU A 68 -2.12 -13.08 1.02
C LEU A 68 -3.19 -13.45 -0.02
N MET A 69 -2.89 -13.30 -1.31
CA MET A 69 -3.82 -13.64 -2.39
C MET A 69 -4.09 -15.15 -2.44
N LEU A 70 -3.07 -15.99 -2.30
CA LEU A 70 -3.24 -17.46 -2.24
C LEU A 70 -4.19 -17.88 -1.12
N ARG A 71 -4.11 -17.25 0.05
CA ARG A 71 -5.03 -17.50 1.17
C ARG A 71 -6.47 -17.07 0.92
N ARG A 72 -6.72 -16.18 -0.04
CA ARG A 72 -8.06 -15.71 -0.41
C ARG A 72 -8.69 -16.52 -1.52
N LEU A 73 -7.85 -17.15 -2.35
CA LEU A 73 -8.30 -18.03 -3.43
C LEU A 73 -8.82 -19.36 -2.90
N ASN A 74 -8.36 -19.80 -1.74
CA ASN A 74 -8.88 -21.00 -1.09
C ASN A 74 -10.12 -20.62 -0.24
N PRO A 75 -11.33 -21.13 -0.56
CA PRO A 75 -12.55 -20.85 0.19
C PRO A 75 -12.52 -21.41 1.61
#